data_AF-A0A7M3WHW7-F1
#
_entry.id   AF-A0A7M3WHW7-F1
#
_cell.length_a   1.000
_cell.length_b   1.000
_cell.length_c   1.000
_cell.angle_alpha   90.00
_cell.angle_beta   90.00
_cell.angle_gamma   90.00
#
_symmetry.space_group_name_H-M   'P 1'
#
loop_
_entity.id
_entity.type
_entity.pdbx_description
1 polymer ?
#
loop_
_entity_poly.entity_id
_entity_poly.type
_entity_poly.pdbx_seq_one_letter_code
_entity_poly.pdbx_strand_id
1 'polypeptide(L)'
;DIPQRLLPAAALIAYHQPMAQSQLVDMLGQRAYDHVRDLSSMGLIDRRRDGLTRRLTTTRRFAEYFGCPEVEFRKVRAWFRAEASNMGLSSAELAASLAPDEQMTISEYAEEEAPEVEAGMED
;
A
#
# COMPACT_ATOMS: atom_id res chain seq x y z
N ASP A 1 -6.31 11.74 14.26
CA ASP A 1 -6.63 10.39 13.77
C ASP A 1 -6.67 10.32 12.26
N ILE A 2 -6.33 9.15 11.71
CA ILE A 2 -6.51 8.84 10.29
C ILE A 2 -7.93 8.28 10.10
N PRO A 3 -8.72 8.79 9.14
CA PRO A 3 -10.04 8.24 8.83
C PRO A 3 -9.96 6.75 8.46
N GLN A 4 -10.87 5.93 9.02
CA GLN A 4 -10.88 4.49 8.80
C GLN A 4 -10.96 4.11 7.31
N ARG A 5 -11.72 4.88 6.50
CA ARG A 5 -11.77 4.73 5.04
C ARG A 5 -10.41 4.74 4.33
N LEU A 6 -9.35 5.30 4.94
CA LEU A 6 -8.03 5.36 4.31
C LEU A 6 -7.17 4.14 4.63
N LEU A 7 -7.52 3.35 5.65
CA LEU A 7 -6.73 2.22 6.12
C LEU A 7 -6.61 1.11 5.07
N PRO A 8 -7.68 0.73 4.32
CA PRO A 8 -7.54 -0.29 3.27
C PRO A 8 -6.58 0.15 2.17
N ALA A 9 -6.68 1.40 1.70
CA ALA A 9 -5.79 1.94 0.68
C ALA A 9 -4.33 2.00 1.17
N ALA A 10 -4.12 2.41 2.42
CA ALA A 10 -2.81 2.43 3.07
C ALA A 10 -2.18 1.02 3.13
N ALA A 11 -2.97 0.00 3.49
CA ALA A 11 -2.50 -1.38 3.58
C ALA A 11 -2.17 -1.99 2.22
N LEU A 12 -3.01 -1.75 1.20
CA LEU A 12 -2.74 -2.20 -0.17
C LEU A 12 -1.45 -1.57 -0.71
N ILE A 13 -1.24 -0.27 -0.46
CA ILE A 13 0.03 0.38 -0.82
C ILE A 13 1.20 -0.27 -0.08
N ALA A 14 1.08 -0.53 1.23
CA ALA A 14 2.15 -1.14 1.99
C ALA A 14 2.49 -2.56 1.52
N TYR A 15 1.49 -3.33 1.09
CA TYR A 15 1.65 -4.70 0.62
C TYR A 15 2.24 -4.80 -0.81
N HIS A 16 1.84 -3.89 -1.71
CA HIS A 16 2.22 -3.93 -3.13
C HIS A 16 3.32 -2.94 -3.51
N GLN A 17 3.80 -2.09 -2.59
CA GLN A 17 4.82 -1.10 -2.90
C GLN A 17 6.12 -1.72 -3.48
N PRO A 18 6.90 -0.98 -4.29
CA PRO A 18 6.48 0.22 -4.97
C PRO A 18 5.42 -0.13 -6.03
N MET A 19 4.28 0.55 -6.01
CA MET A 19 3.17 0.29 -6.94
C MET A 19 2.76 1.54 -7.72
N ALA A 20 2.19 1.36 -8.90
CA ALA A 20 1.53 2.41 -9.64
C ALA A 20 0.17 2.74 -9.03
N GLN A 21 -0.20 4.01 -9.05
CA GLN A 21 -1.52 4.46 -8.61
C GLN A 21 -2.66 3.81 -9.40
N SER A 22 -2.45 3.48 -10.69
CA SER A 22 -3.42 2.75 -11.51
C SER A 22 -3.72 1.37 -10.94
N GLN A 23 -2.72 0.64 -10.42
CA GLN A 23 -2.95 -0.67 -9.78
C GLN A 23 -3.86 -0.53 -8.54
N LEU A 24 -3.71 0.55 -7.77
CA LEU A 24 -4.60 0.82 -6.63
C LEU A 24 -6.04 1.14 -7.08
N VAL A 25 -6.18 1.84 -8.21
CA VAL A 25 -7.49 2.12 -8.83
C VAL A 25 -8.14 0.85 -9.32
N ASP A 26 -7.38 -0.12 -9.83
CA ASP A 26 -7.93 -1.42 -10.25
C ASP A 26 -8.49 -2.21 -9.04
N MET A 27 -7.88 -2.08 -7.86
CA MET A 27 -8.34 -2.71 -6.62
C MET A 27 -9.51 -2.01 -5.94
N LEU A 28 -9.49 -0.68 -5.82
CA LEU A 28 -10.45 0.12 -5.02
C LEU A 28 -11.41 0.98 -5.87
N GLY A 29 -11.27 0.95 -7.19
CA GLY A 29 -12.01 1.80 -8.11
C GLY A 29 -11.61 3.28 -8.00
N GLN A 30 -12.50 4.16 -8.44
CA GLN A 30 -12.25 5.61 -8.56
C GLN A 30 -11.92 6.29 -7.22
N ARG A 31 -12.34 5.72 -6.08
CA ARG A 31 -12.06 6.28 -4.75
C ARG A 31 -10.58 6.25 -4.40
N ALA A 32 -9.79 5.39 -5.04
CA ALA A 32 -8.35 5.33 -4.87
C ALA A 32 -7.66 6.69 -5.10
N TYR A 33 -8.14 7.50 -6.06
CA TYR A 33 -7.60 8.83 -6.33
C TYR A 33 -7.69 9.76 -5.12
N ASP A 34 -8.85 9.79 -4.47
CA ASP A 34 -9.07 10.58 -3.26
C ASP A 34 -8.26 10.03 -2.08
N HIS A 35 -8.22 8.70 -1.91
CA HIS A 35 -7.43 8.07 -0.86
C HIS A 35 -5.94 8.39 -0.97
N VAL A 36 -5.37 8.31 -2.18
CA VAL A 36 -3.96 8.66 -2.42
C VAL A 36 -3.71 10.13 -2.12
N ARG A 37 -4.63 11.02 -2.48
CA ARG A 37 -4.51 12.46 -2.16
C ARG A 37 -4.53 12.68 -0.65
N ASP A 38 -5.47 12.07 0.06
CA ASP A 38 -5.64 12.25 1.51
C ASP A 38 -4.43 11.65 2.26
N LEU A 39 -4.01 10.42 1.94
CA LEU A 39 -2.85 9.75 2.53
C LEU A 39 -1.55 10.52 2.29
N SER A 40 -1.35 11.06 1.08
CA SER A 40 -0.18 11.88 0.75
C SER A 40 -0.19 13.21 1.49
N SER A 41 -1.36 13.85 1.62
CA SER A 41 -1.50 15.12 2.36
C SER A 41 -1.23 14.93 3.86
N MET A 42 -1.54 13.75 4.40
CA MET A 42 -1.19 13.38 5.78
C MET A 42 0.28 12.95 5.93
N GLY A 43 1.03 12.81 4.84
CA GLY A 43 2.43 12.42 4.83
C GLY A 43 2.67 10.93 5.11
N LEU A 44 1.66 10.07 4.93
CA LEU A 44 1.76 8.62 5.14
C LEU A 44 2.34 7.90 3.91
N ILE A 45 2.12 8.46 2.72
CA ILE A 45 2.68 7.92 1.48
C ILE A 45 3.41 9.02 0.72
N ASP A 46 4.47 8.64 0.01
CA ASP A 46 5.07 9.44 -1.05
C ASP A 46 4.43 9.07 -2.38
N ARG A 47 4.34 10.05 -3.29
CA ARG A 47 3.84 9.87 -4.65
C ARG A 47 4.77 10.57 -5.64
N ARG A 48 5.58 9.78 -6.34
CA ARG A 48 6.54 10.30 -7.34
C ARG A 48 5.95 10.16 -8.75
N ARG A 49 6.25 11.10 -9.63
CA ARG A 49 5.86 10.99 -11.05
C ARG A 49 6.63 9.83 -11.69
N ASP A 50 5.93 8.94 -12.37
CA ASP A 50 6.51 7.79 -13.05
C ASP A 50 5.79 7.59 -14.39
N GLY A 51 6.34 8.20 -15.45
CA GLY A 51 5.68 8.26 -16.76
C GLY A 51 4.31 8.96 -16.72
N LEU A 52 3.27 8.22 -17.10
CA LEU A 52 1.86 8.66 -17.14
C LEU A 52 1.12 8.45 -15.82
N THR A 53 1.73 7.73 -14.86
CA THR A 53 1.13 7.43 -13.57
C THR A 53 2.00 7.98 -12.43
N ARG A 54 1.63 7.65 -11.20
CA ARG A 54 2.42 7.95 -10.00
C ARG A 54 2.83 6.66 -9.33
N ARG A 55 4.10 6.59 -8.92
CA ARG A 55 4.62 5.52 -8.07
C ARG A 55 4.35 5.88 -6.62
N LEU A 56 3.75 4.96 -5.88
CA LEU A 56 3.35 5.10 -4.49
C LEU A 56 4.26 4.26 -3.59
N THR A 57 4.69 4.85 -2.47
CA THR A 57 5.49 4.18 -1.43
C THR A 57 5.08 4.69 -0.05
N THR A 58 5.23 3.86 0.97
CA THR A 58 5.06 4.28 2.37
C THR A 58 6.18 5.22 2.82
N THR A 59 5.90 6.04 3.83
CA THR A 59 6.88 6.93 4.47
C THR A 59 7.25 6.44 5.86
N ARG A 60 8.23 7.08 6.50
CA ARG A 60 8.52 6.87 7.93
C ARG A 60 7.31 7.09 8.84
N ARG A 61 6.50 8.12 8.56
CA ARG A 61 5.30 8.43 9.36
C ARG A 61 4.28 7.29 9.31
N PHE A 62 4.20 6.59 8.19
CA PHE A 62 3.37 5.40 8.07
C PHE A 62 3.83 4.32 9.04
N ALA A 63 5.12 3.99 9.05
CA ALA A 63 5.67 2.99 9.97
C ALA A 63 5.41 3.35 11.44
N GLU A 64 5.59 4.61 11.80
CA GLU A 64 5.29 5.10 13.15
C GLU A 64 3.80 4.98 13.52
N TYR A 65 2.91 5.25 12.57
CA TYR A 65 1.46 5.15 12.80
C TYR A 65 0.99 3.70 12.92
N PHE A 66 1.44 2.82 12.02
CA PHE A 66 1.03 1.41 11.97
C PHE A 66 1.84 0.52 12.94
N GLY A 67 2.83 1.08 13.63
CA GLY A 67 3.69 0.32 14.55
C GLY A 67 4.60 -0.68 13.84
N CYS A 68 4.98 -0.40 12.58
CA CYS A 68 5.86 -1.28 11.84
C CYS A 68 7.27 -1.28 12.47
N PRO A 69 7.95 -2.44 12.53
CA PRO A 69 9.31 -2.51 13.09
C PRO A 69 10.35 -1.82 12.21
N GLU A 70 10.01 -1.54 10.95
CA GLU A 70 10.90 -1.02 9.92
C GLU A 70 10.31 0.23 9.27
N VAL A 71 11.16 1.16 8.86
CA VAL A 71 10.77 2.45 8.26
C VAL A 71 11.03 2.53 6.76
N GLU A 72 11.84 1.62 6.22
CA GLU A 72 12.16 1.56 4.79
C GLU A 72 11.07 0.77 4.06
N PHE A 73 10.63 1.29 2.92
CA PHE A 73 9.40 0.83 2.29
C PHE A 73 9.47 -0.62 1.80
N ARG A 74 10.65 -1.13 1.38
CA ARG A 74 10.80 -2.54 0.97
C ARG A 74 10.70 -3.46 2.17
N LYS A 75 11.24 -3.06 3.31
CA LYS A 75 11.09 -3.81 4.56
C LYS A 75 9.68 -3.76 5.12
N VAL A 76 9.01 -2.60 5.05
CA VAL A 76 7.58 -2.47 5.41
C VAL A 76 6.75 -3.43 4.55
N ARG A 77 7.02 -3.51 3.24
CA ARG A 77 6.39 -4.49 2.35
C ARG A 77 6.61 -5.92 2.78
N ALA A 78 7.86 -6.30 3.03
CA ALA A 78 8.18 -7.66 3.48
C ALA A 78 7.44 -8.01 4.78
N TRP A 79 7.37 -7.06 5.72
CA TRP A 79 6.62 -7.23 6.96
C TRP A 79 5.11 -7.38 6.73
N PHE A 80 4.48 -6.53 5.91
CA PHE A 80 3.05 -6.64 5.58
C PHE A 80 2.71 -7.97 4.88
N ARG A 81 3.58 -8.46 3.99
CA ARG A 81 3.41 -9.75 3.32
C ARG A 81 3.55 -10.93 4.28
N ALA A 82 4.54 -10.86 5.18
CA ALA A 82 4.72 -11.87 6.23
C ALA A 82 3.52 -11.91 7.18
N GLU A 83 3.01 -10.74 7.59
CA GLU A 83 1.84 -10.64 8.46
C GLU A 83 0.58 -11.23 7.81
N ALA A 84 0.32 -10.91 6.54
CA ALA A 84 -0.77 -11.49 5.77
C ALA A 84 -0.65 -13.01 5.67
N SER A 85 0.57 -13.50 5.35
CA SER A 85 0.84 -14.94 5.24
C SER A 85 0.66 -15.67 6.56
N ASN A 86 1.07 -15.07 7.69
CA ASN A 86 0.87 -15.64 9.03
C ASN A 86 -0.61 -15.76 9.38
N MET A 87 -1.43 -14.83 8.92
CA MET A 87 -2.89 -14.84 9.12
C MET A 87 -3.64 -15.66 8.06
N GLY A 88 -2.95 -16.12 7.00
CA GLY A 88 -3.58 -16.78 5.86
C GLY A 88 -4.52 -15.88 5.07
N LEU A 89 -4.27 -14.56 5.07
CA LEU A 89 -5.09 -13.56 4.38
C LEU A 89 -4.43 -13.14 3.07
N SER A 90 -5.28 -12.85 2.07
CA SER A 90 -4.86 -12.17 0.85
C SER A 90 -4.59 -10.67 1.09
N SER A 91 -4.08 -9.98 0.06
CA SER A 91 -3.86 -8.53 0.13
C SER A 91 -5.18 -7.76 0.35
N ALA A 92 -6.24 -8.15 -0.36
CA ALA A 92 -7.56 -7.54 -0.22
C ALA A 92 -8.21 -7.87 1.12
N GLU A 93 -8.08 -9.10 1.60
CA GLU A 93 -8.64 -9.54 2.89
C GLU A 93 -7.95 -8.82 4.06
N LEU A 94 -6.61 -8.71 4.03
CA LEU A 94 -5.86 -7.93 5.01
C LEU A 94 -6.33 -6.47 5.01
N ALA A 95 -6.46 -5.85 3.84
CA ALA A 95 -6.92 -4.47 3.73
C ALA A 95 -8.35 -4.28 4.25
N ALA A 96 -9.26 -5.21 3.95
CA ALA A 96 -10.64 -5.18 4.44
C ALA A 96 -10.73 -5.34 5.96
N SER A 97 -9.84 -6.15 6.55
CA SER A 97 -9.83 -6.40 8.00
C SER A 97 -9.52 -5.15 8.84
N LEU A 98 -8.84 -4.15 8.26
CA LEU A 98 -8.47 -2.91 8.94
C LEU A 98 -9.60 -1.88 9.02
N ALA A 99 -10.65 -2.03 8.21
CA ALA A 99 -11.82 -1.13 8.23
C ALA A 99 -13.12 -1.95 8.05
N PRO A 100 -13.50 -2.78 9.04
CA PRO A 100 -14.63 -3.69 8.92
C PRO A 100 -15.99 -2.99 8.78
N ASP A 101 -16.11 -1.76 9.29
CA ASP A 101 -17.34 -0.97 9.23
C ASP A 101 -17.52 -0.24 7.88
N GLU A 102 -16.48 -0.20 7.03
CA GLU A 102 -16.52 0.41 5.70
C GLU A 102 -16.95 -0.63 4.66
N GLN A 103 -18.08 -0.41 3.99
CA GLN A 103 -18.49 -1.21 2.84
C GLN A 103 -17.61 -0.86 1.62
N MET A 104 -16.41 -1.46 1.55
CA MET A 104 -15.53 -1.38 0.40
C MET A 104 -15.53 -2.69 -0.37
N THR A 105 -15.70 -2.59 -1.68
CA THR A 105 -15.38 -3.69 -2.60
C THR A 105 -13.92 -3.55 -2.97
N ILE A 106 -13.10 -4.49 -2.49
CA ILE A 106 -11.67 -4.57 -2.81
C ILE A 106 -11.48 -5.78 -3.72
N SER A 107 -11.00 -5.53 -4.94
CA SER A 107 -10.63 -6.60 -5.86
C SER A 107 -9.24 -7.10 -5.52
N GLU A 108 -9.03 -8.42 -5.54
CA GLU A 108 -7.69 -8.99 -5.39
C GLU A 108 -6.83 -8.64 -6.60
N TYR A 109 -5.61 -8.17 -6.35
CA TYR A 109 -4.62 -7.96 -7.39
C TYR A 109 -3.68 -9.16 -7.45
N ALA A 110 -3.79 -9.94 -8.52
CA ALA A 110 -2.79 -10.97 -8.82
C ALA A 110 -1.53 -10.28 -9.37
N GLU A 111 -0.47 -10.21 -8.57
CA GLU A 111 0.85 -9.88 -9.09
C GLU A 111 1.26 -11.00 -10.06
N GLU A 112 1.30 -10.73 -11.37
CA GLU A 112 2.24 -11.47 -12.20
C GLU A 112 3.61 -11.14 -11.63
N GLU A 113 4.34 -12.13 -11.10
CA GLU A 113 5.69 -11.96 -10.56
C GLU A 113 6.60 -11.38 -11.65
N ALA A 114 6.62 -10.06 -11.78
CA ALA A 114 7.63 -9.37 -12.55
C ALA A 114 8.93 -9.58 -11.79
N PRO A 115 10.00 -10.06 -12.46
CA PRO A 115 11.27 -10.29 -11.79
C PRO A 115 11.68 -8.99 -11.10
N GLU A 116 12.04 -9.10 -9.82
CA GLU A 116 12.66 -8.01 -9.08
C GLU A 116 13.90 -7.58 -9.88
N VAL A 117 13.74 -6.55 -10.71
CA VAL A 117 14.89 -5.87 -11.29
C VAL A 117 15.55 -5.18 -10.11
N GLU A 118 16.50 -5.89 -9.52
CA GLU A 118 17.59 -5.32 -8.74
C GLU A 118 18.28 -4.29 -9.64
N ALA A 119 17.72 -3.08 -9.69
CA ALA A 119 18.41 -1.90 -10.17
C ALA A 119 19.55 -1.69 -9.16
N GLY A 120 20.71 -2.22 -9.54
CA GLY A 120 21.82 -2.44 -8.63
C GLY A 120 22.57 -1.19 -8.15
N MET A 121 23.61 -1.56 -7.39
CA MET A 121 24.83 -0.83 -7.02
C MET A 121 24.76 0.24 -5.92
N GLU A 122 25.57 -0.04 -4.88
CA GLU A 122 26.55 0.83 -4.18
C GLU A 122 25.96 2.07 -3.47
N ASP A 123 26.27 2.35 -2.20
CA ASP A 123 27.53 2.29 -1.44
C ASP A 123 27.42 1.57 -0.08
#